data_AF-A0A835XM98-F1
#
_entry.id   AF-A0A835XM98-F1
#
_cell.length_a   1.000
_cell.length_b   1.000
_cell.length_c   1.000
_cell.angle_alpha   90.00
_cell.angle_beta   90.00
_cell.angle_gamma   90.00
#
_symmetry.space_group_name_H-M   'P 1'
#
loop_
_entity.id
_entity.type
_entity.pdbx_description
1 polymer ?
#
loop_
_entity_poly.entity_id
_entity_poly.type
_entity_poly.pdbx_seq_one_letter_code
_entity_poly.pdbx_strand_id
1 'polypeptide(L)'
;MSQDLRSLGSSLDNISGTAYPVYLRRHSDGLVSAIFPQFSFGIGAGMTEYEALEDAKYILVIGLDSLVEDSEEIPSPLTMEAAQELMREWSLNDVGVEVSWAEVEVEPECLAEGQ
;
A
#
# COMPACT_ATOMS: atom_id res chain seq x y z
N MET A 1 26.72 -12.28 -15.96
CA MET A 1 25.86 -12.97 -14.98
C MET A 1 24.46 -12.43 -15.20
N SER A 2 23.57 -13.25 -15.76
CA SER A 2 22.27 -12.82 -16.28
C SER A 2 21.23 -13.89 -15.95
N GLN A 3 20.93 -14.00 -14.66
CA GLN A 3 19.85 -14.77 -14.02
C GLN A 3 19.60 -13.93 -12.75
N ASP A 4 18.50 -13.19 -12.61
CA ASP A 4 17.24 -13.68 -12.00
C ASP A 4 16.01 -12.75 -12.23
N LEU A 5 16.03 -11.86 -13.24
CA LEU A 5 14.91 -10.91 -13.46
C LEU A 5 13.58 -11.54 -13.92
N ARG A 6 13.56 -12.83 -14.29
CA ARG A 6 12.32 -13.52 -14.72
C ARG A 6 11.54 -14.17 -13.57
N SER A 7 12.16 -14.34 -12.40
CA SER A 7 11.45 -14.89 -11.22
C SER A 7 10.68 -13.84 -10.44
N LEU A 8 11.10 -12.57 -10.52
CA LEU A 8 10.49 -11.45 -9.80
C LEU A 8 9.09 -11.12 -10.35
N GLY A 9 8.96 -10.99 -11.67
CA GLY A 9 7.64 -10.83 -12.32
C GLY A 9 6.65 -11.93 -11.92
N SER A 10 7.11 -13.19 -11.92
CA SER A 10 6.27 -14.35 -11.61
C SER A 10 5.72 -14.37 -10.18
N SER A 11 6.31 -13.64 -9.23
CA SER A 11 5.86 -13.62 -7.83
C SER A 11 4.81 -12.54 -7.57
N LEU A 12 4.99 -11.35 -8.14
CA LEU A 12 3.98 -10.28 -8.10
C LEU A 12 2.78 -10.57 -9.02
N ASP A 13 3.00 -11.26 -10.14
CA ASP A 13 1.93 -11.73 -11.03
C ASP A 13 0.90 -12.61 -10.28
N ASN A 14 1.34 -13.37 -9.27
CA ASN A 14 0.45 -14.25 -8.49
C ASN A 14 -0.46 -13.50 -7.52
N ILE A 15 -0.13 -12.24 -7.19
CA ILE A 15 -0.94 -11.40 -6.29
C ILE A 15 -1.64 -10.27 -7.05
N SER A 16 -1.52 -10.22 -8.38
CA SER A 16 -2.31 -9.32 -9.20
C SER A 16 -3.81 -9.49 -8.91
N GLY A 17 -4.52 -8.37 -8.76
CA GLY A 17 -5.94 -8.38 -8.35
C GLY A 17 -6.17 -8.50 -6.84
N THR A 18 -5.10 -8.57 -6.04
CA THR A 18 -5.19 -8.59 -4.58
C THR A 18 -5.33 -7.17 -4.05
N ALA A 19 -6.35 -6.93 -3.22
CA ALA A 19 -6.63 -5.64 -2.63
C ALA A 19 -6.19 -5.58 -1.15
N TYR A 20 -5.49 -4.50 -0.79
CA TYR A 20 -4.98 -4.24 0.55
C TYR A 20 -5.71 -3.06 1.19
N PRO A 21 -6.17 -3.17 2.45
CA PRO A 21 -6.81 -2.06 3.13
C PRO A 21 -5.87 -0.87 3.32
N VAL A 22 -6.40 0.33 3.08
CA VAL A 22 -5.69 1.60 3.25
C VAL A 22 -6.46 2.48 4.22
N TYR A 23 -5.72 3.01 5.20
CA TYR A 23 -6.19 4.02 6.11
C TYR A 23 -5.89 5.41 5.57
N LEU A 24 -6.94 6.19 5.32
CA LEU A 24 -6.84 7.53 4.79
C LEU A 24 -6.93 8.55 5.93
N ARG A 25 -5.98 9.47 5.99
CA ARG A 25 -5.96 10.60 6.92
C ARG A 25 -5.98 11.89 6.13
N ARG A 26 -7.06 12.67 6.27
CA ARG A 26 -7.15 14.03 5.74
C ARG A 26 -6.82 15.02 6.84
N HIS A 27 -5.74 15.75 6.63
CA HIS A 27 -5.22 16.76 7.55
C HIS A 27 -5.90 18.11 7.31
N SER A 28 -5.84 19.00 8.30
CA SER A 28 -6.48 20.32 8.24
C SER A 28 -5.91 21.26 7.18
N ASP A 29 -4.69 21.00 6.70
CA ASP A 29 -4.04 21.73 5.62
C ASP A 29 -4.46 21.24 4.22
N GLY A 30 -5.32 20.22 4.14
CA GLY A 30 -5.81 19.62 2.91
C GLY A 30 -4.96 18.45 2.40
N LEU A 31 -3.82 18.15 3.05
CA LEU A 31 -3.05 16.96 2.72
C LEU A 31 -3.85 15.70 3.05
N VAL A 32 -3.78 14.70 2.17
CA VAL A 32 -4.31 13.36 2.38
C VAL A 32 -3.15 12.38 2.39
N SER A 33 -3.12 11.52 3.41
CA SER A 33 -2.15 10.43 3.55
C SER A 33 -2.86 9.09 3.49
N ALA A 34 -2.31 8.16 2.73
CA ALA A 34 -2.79 6.80 2.52
C ALA A 34 -1.78 5.81 3.11
N ILE A 35 -2.17 5.12 4.18
CA ILE A 35 -1.29 4.27 4.98
C ILE A 35 -1.78 2.82 4.87
N PHE A 36 -0.90 1.88 4.57
CA PHE A 36 -1.20 0.45 4.65
C PHE A 36 -0.92 -0.06 6.06
N PRO A 37 -1.93 -0.43 6.86
CA PRO A 37 -1.72 -0.77 8.28
C PRO A 37 -0.83 -2.00 8.50
N GLN A 38 -0.82 -2.92 7.53
CA GLN A 38 -0.05 -4.16 7.60
C GLN A 38 1.41 -4.02 7.17
N PHE A 39 1.79 -2.86 6.60
CA PHE A 39 3.13 -2.66 6.05
C PHE A 39 3.81 -1.48 6.71
N SER A 40 5.13 -1.58 6.85
CA SER A 40 5.99 -0.48 7.27
C SER A 40 6.66 0.21 6.08
N PHE A 41 6.10 0.08 4.88
CA PHE A 41 6.58 0.76 3.68
C PHE A 41 6.29 2.27 3.76
N GLY A 42 6.55 2.99 2.67
CA GLY A 42 6.17 4.39 2.54
C GLY A 42 4.66 4.64 2.71
N ILE A 43 4.29 5.91 2.68
CA ILE A 43 2.91 6.38 2.78
C ILE A 43 2.58 7.08 1.46
N GLY A 44 1.43 6.74 0.86
CA GLY A 44 0.93 7.49 -0.29
C GLY A 44 0.45 8.87 0.14
N ALA A 45 0.74 9.93 -0.62
CA ALA A 45 0.36 11.29 -0.25
C ALA A 45 -0.15 12.11 -1.44
N GLY A 46 -1.10 13.00 -1.17
CA GLY A 46 -1.67 13.90 -2.19
C GLY A 46 -2.50 15.01 -1.59
N MET A 47 -2.86 16.02 -2.39
CA MET A 47 -3.79 17.07 -1.98
C MET A 47 -5.26 16.64 -2.12
N THR A 48 -5.49 15.48 -2.74
CA THR A 48 -6.79 14.84 -2.82
C THR A 48 -6.69 13.37 -2.43
N GLU A 49 -7.84 12.76 -2.11
CA GLU A 49 -7.92 11.33 -1.86
C GLU A 49 -7.50 10.50 -3.07
N TYR A 50 -7.89 10.92 -4.28
CA TYR A 50 -7.47 10.28 -5.52
C TYR A 50 -5.95 10.30 -5.69
N GLU A 51 -5.31 11.46 -5.52
CA GLU A 51 -3.85 11.58 -5.62
C GLU A 51 -3.13 10.71 -4.58
N ALA A 52 -3.60 10.70 -3.32
CA ALA A 52 -3.01 9.89 -2.27
C ALA A 52 -3.15 8.38 -2.53
N LEU A 53 -4.28 7.95 -3.10
CA LEU A 53 -4.51 6.55 -3.46
C LEU A 53 -3.69 6.12 -4.68
N GLU A 54 -3.55 6.98 -5.69
CA GLU A 54 -2.69 6.71 -6.84
C GLU A 54 -1.22 6.59 -6.40
N ASP A 55 -0.74 7.51 -5.56
CA ASP A 55 0.61 7.41 -4.98
C ASP A 55 0.77 6.14 -4.13
N ALA A 56 -0.26 5.77 -3.34
CA ALA A 56 -0.26 4.54 -2.55
C ALA A 56 -0.17 3.27 -3.41
N LYS A 57 -0.74 3.23 -4.62
CA LYS A 57 -0.57 2.10 -5.55
C LYS A 57 0.90 1.89 -5.90
N TYR A 58 1.62 2.96 -6.24
CA TYR A 58 3.04 2.88 -6.54
C TYR A 58 3.86 2.43 -5.33
N ILE A 59 3.57 2.99 -4.15
CA ILE A 59 4.24 2.61 -2.90
C ILE A 59 4.01 1.13 -2.56
N LEU A 60 2.78 0.62 -2.77
CA LEU A 60 2.46 -0.78 -2.54
C LEU A 60 3.30 -1.68 -3.44
N VAL A 61 3.36 -1.39 -4.74
CA VAL A 61 4.13 -2.20 -5.69
C VAL A 61 5.62 -2.19 -5.35
N ILE A 62 6.21 -1.03 -5.08
CA ILE A 62 7.64 -0.91 -4.72
C ILE A 62 7.93 -1.66 -3.40
N GLY A 63 7.05 -1.51 -2.40
CA GLY A 63 7.23 -2.17 -1.12
C GLY A 63 7.12 -3.69 -1.22
N LEU A 64 6.17 -4.19 -2.00
CA LEU A 64 6.02 -5.62 -2.27
C LEU A 64 7.20 -6.18 -3.08
N ASP A 65 7.68 -5.44 -4.08
CA ASP A 65 8.88 -5.81 -4.84
C ASP A 65 10.11 -5.93 -3.92
N SER A 66 10.27 -4.96 -3.00
CA SER A 66 11.35 -4.99 -2.00
C SER A 66 11.30 -6.24 -1.11
N LEU A 67 10.10 -6.68 -0.68
CA LEU A 67 9.95 -7.94 0.07
C LEU A 67 10.44 -9.14 -0.75
N VAL A 68 10.09 -9.19 -2.04
CA VAL A 68 10.52 -10.30 -2.91
C VAL A 68 12.03 -10.27 -3.12
N GLU A 69 12.63 -9.09 -3.31
CA GLU A 69 14.08 -8.92 -3.42
C GLU A 69 14.81 -9.40 -2.16
N ASP A 70 14.25 -9.14 -0.98
CA ASP A 70 14.76 -9.58 0.32
C ASP A 70 14.41 -11.06 0.65
N SER A 71 13.75 -11.77 -0.28
CA SER A 71 13.27 -13.16 -0.10
C SER A 71 12.30 -13.33 1.08
N GLU A 72 11.57 -12.27 1.42
CA GLU A 72 10.48 -12.29 2.40
C GLU A 72 9.16 -12.73 1.75
N GLU A 73 8.28 -13.34 2.55
CA GLU A 73 6.96 -13.74 2.07
C GLU A 73 6.03 -12.53 2.01
N ILE A 74 5.31 -12.37 0.90
CA ILE A 74 4.27 -11.35 0.79
C ILE A 74 3.08 -11.78 1.68
N PRO A 75 2.73 -11.01 2.72
CA PRO A 75 1.62 -11.36 3.58
C PRO A 75 0.29 -11.23 2.81
N SER A 76 -0.64 -12.13 3.13
CA SER A 76 -2.03 -12.00 2.68
C SER A 76 -2.64 -10.69 3.20
N PRO A 77 -3.55 -10.05 2.43
CA PRO A 77 -4.23 -8.85 2.92
C PRO A 77 -4.98 -9.11 4.22
N LEU A 78 -4.92 -8.14 5.11
CA LEU A 78 -5.80 -8.10 6.27
C LEU A 78 -7.25 -7.93 5.82
N THR A 79 -8.17 -8.43 6.64
CA THR A 79 -9.56 -7.98 6.56
C THR A 79 -9.65 -6.51 6.99
N MET A 80 -10.66 -5.79 6.49
CA MET A 80 -10.90 -4.40 6.89
C MET A 80 -11.05 -4.25 8.41
N GLU A 81 -11.69 -5.21 9.08
CA GLU A 81 -11.83 -5.24 10.55
C GLU A 81 -10.47 -5.34 11.27
N ALA A 82 -9.61 -6.26 10.83
CA ALA A 82 -8.28 -6.42 11.42
C ALA A 82 -7.39 -5.19 11.19
N ALA A 83 -7.47 -4.59 10.00
CA ALA A 83 -6.75 -3.36 9.67
C ALA A 83 -7.20 -2.18 10.54
N GLN A 84 -8.52 -2.05 10.78
CA GLN A 84 -9.09 -1.05 11.67
C GLN A 84 -8.66 -1.23 13.12
N GLU A 85 -8.56 -2.47 13.60
CA GLU A 85 -8.08 -2.77 14.94
C GLU A 85 -6.62 -2.32 15.11
N LEU A 86 -5.73 -2.68 14.19
CA LEU A 86 -4.33 -2.24 14.21
C LEU A 86 -4.19 -0.72 14.22
N MET A 87 -4.91 -0.02 13.33
CA MET A 87 -4.84 1.44 13.28
C MET A 87 -5.43 2.10 14.51
N ARG A 88 -6.41 1.47 15.18
CA ARG A 88 -6.94 1.98 16.46
C ARG A 88 -5.90 1.94 17.57
N GLU A 89 -5.04 0.92 17.59
CA GLU A 89 -3.93 0.83 18.55
C GLU A 89 -2.86 1.89 18.29
N TRP A 90 -2.65 2.26 17.02
CA TRP A 90 -1.61 3.21 16.61
C TRP A 90 -2.09 4.67 16.57
N SER A 91 -3.40 4.90 16.42
CA SER A 91 -3.97 6.24 16.27
C SER A 91 -3.98 6.97 17.60
N LEU A 92 -3.03 7.88 17.78
CA LEU A 92 -3.20 9.02 18.67
C LEU A 92 -4.34 9.86 18.08
N ASN A 93 -5.37 10.14 18.88
CA ASN A 93 -6.50 10.99 18.46
C ASN A 93 -6.00 12.42 18.17
N ASP A 94 -5.49 12.65 16.97
CA ASP A 94 -5.02 13.95 16.51
C ASP A 94 -6.23 14.85 16.23
N VAL A 95 -6.27 15.98 16.92
CA VAL A 95 -7.29 17.01 16.70
C VAL A 95 -7.06 17.61 15.32
N GLY A 96 -8.06 17.52 14.44
CA GLY A 96 -8.01 18.11 13.10
C GLY A 96 -7.69 17.14 11.96
N VAL A 97 -7.76 15.83 12.20
CA VAL A 97 -7.65 14.80 11.17
C VAL A 97 -9.00 14.10 10.96
N GLU A 98 -9.51 14.15 9.73
CA GLU A 98 -10.64 13.32 9.28
C GLU A 98 -10.09 11.99 8.76
N VAL A 99 -10.76 10.88 9.07
CA VAL A 99 -10.27 9.53 8.77
C VAL A 99 -11.29 8.74 7.97
N SER A 100 -10.84 8.04 6.94
CA SER A 100 -11.64 7.16 6.11
C SER A 100 -10.84 5.91 5.72
N TRP A 101 -11.49 4.99 5.01
CA TRP A 101 -10.91 3.71 4.61
C TRP A 101 -11.17 3.45 3.13
N ALA A 102 -10.18 2.87 2.47
CA ALA A 102 -10.24 2.43 1.09
C ALA A 102 -9.52 1.09 0.94
N GLU A 103 -9.57 0.53 -0.26
CA GLU A 103 -8.77 -0.62 -0.66
C GLU A 103 -7.95 -0.25 -1.89
N VAL A 104 -6.70 -0.70 -1.92
CA VAL A 104 -5.81 -0.52 -3.06
C VAL A 104 -5.46 -1.89 -3.63
N GLU A 105 -5.82 -2.09 -4.89
CA GLU A 105 -5.54 -3.32 -5.64
C GLU A 105 -4.15 -3.27 -6.26
N VAL A 106 -3.45 -4.41 -6.24
CA VAL A 106 -2.23 -4.61 -7.02
C VAL A 106 -2.62 -4.75 -8.49
N GLU A 107 -2.59 -3.62 -9.20
CA GLU A 107 -2.90 -3.58 -10.63
C GLU A 107 -1.75 -4.17 -11.46
N PRO A 108 -2.03 -5.07 -12.42
CA PRO A 108 -1.01 -5.67 -13.27
C PRO A 108 -0.26 -4.65 -14.13
N GLU A 109 -0.88 -3.50 -14.40
CA GLU A 109 -0.32 -2.43 -15.22
C GLU A 109 0.86 -1.73 -14.50
N CYS A 110 0.79 -1.60 -13.17
CA CYS A 110 1.87 -1.03 -12.37
C CYS A 110 3.12 -1.93 -12.29
N LEU A 111 2.97 -3.23 -12.56
CA LEU A 111 4.07 -4.20 -12.62
C LEU A 111 4.84 -4.12 -13.96
N ALA A 112 4.20 -3.61 -15.02
CA ALA A 112 4.76 -3.58 -16.36
C ALA A 112 5.64 -2.36 -16.66
N GLU A 113 5.46 -1.25 -15.93
CA GLU A 113 6.20 0.01 -16.17
C GLU A 113 7.55 0.10 -15.44
N GLY A 114 7.94 -0.93 -14.68
CA GLY A 114 9.26 -1.05 -14.05
C GLY A 114 10.38 -1.60 -14.95
N GLN A 115 10.15 -1.72 -16.27
CA GLN A 115 11.10 -2.31 -17.24
C GLN A 115 11.93 -1.30 -18.03
#